data_AF-A0A847WNL5-F1
#
_entry.id   AF-A0A847WNL5-F1
#
_cell.length_a   1.000
_cell.length_b   1.000
_cell.length_c   1.000
_cell.angle_alpha   90.00
_cell.angle_beta   90.00
_cell.angle_gamma   90.00
#
_symmetry.space_group_name_H-M   'P 1'
#
loop_
_entity.id
_entity.type
_entity.pdbx_description
1 polymer ?
#
loop_
_entity_poly.entity_id
_entity_poly.type
_entity_poly.pdbx_seq_one_letter_code
_entity_poly.pdbx_strand_id
1 'polypeptide(L)'
;MSKLYSIISDEQLYRDKSYHFDPDSSPEAWEYYRKYYTEERWELLKQYNLNELHFFEYFNGDYVDAPLSFYNRLNALPNEDEVTVTENNGYRFYKATRRLAGETDFNFNDIKYSRYKKILFEQYMKNEVDKETLHNNFEKLEKCKQMYHTVLNFSLMQVMGNMQGIKSKGLFINRKYEYLDRLDTFVYMFSCCLNKIGTSELNDDSIIENAMAVENKNELKKYLNEFSNIYDYCKKVYFIEDEEFVNEVVVSGKNPITSGREVVDYMSLAFRFWNKKKEYLEKSKKI
;
A
#
# COMPACT_ATOMS: atom_id res chain seq x y z
N MET A 1 10.58 -15.68 17.15
CA MET A 1 10.07 -14.44 16.54
C MET A 1 8.69 -14.71 15.96
N SER A 2 7.74 -13.77 16.10
CA SER A 2 6.41 -13.90 15.46
C SER A 2 6.57 -13.94 13.94
N LYS A 3 5.82 -14.82 13.24
CA LYS A 3 5.74 -14.84 11.76
C LYS A 3 5.34 -13.48 11.15
N LEU A 4 4.86 -12.53 11.95
CA LEU A 4 4.50 -11.18 11.48
C LEU A 4 5.72 -10.30 11.16
N TYR A 5 6.90 -10.62 11.71
CA TYR A 5 8.16 -9.89 11.43
C TYR A 5 9.05 -10.61 10.42
N SER A 6 8.64 -11.77 9.87
CA SER A 6 9.44 -12.41 8.84
C SER A 6 9.44 -11.56 7.58
N ILE A 7 10.63 -11.40 7.02
CA ILE A 7 10.81 -10.81 5.70
C ILE A 7 10.31 -11.84 4.70
N ILE A 8 9.41 -11.41 3.83
CA ILE A 8 8.90 -12.22 2.71
C ILE A 8 9.95 -12.19 1.60
N SER A 9 10.30 -13.39 1.11
CA SER A 9 11.25 -13.56 0.00
C SER A 9 10.64 -13.10 -1.32
N ASP A 10 11.44 -12.61 -2.26
CA ASP A 10 10.99 -12.28 -3.62
C ASP A 10 10.84 -13.54 -4.48
N GLU A 11 11.75 -14.52 -4.35
CA GLU A 11 11.62 -15.82 -5.01
C GLU A 11 10.71 -16.77 -4.22
N GLN A 12 9.62 -17.23 -4.85
CA GLN A 12 8.64 -18.15 -4.25
C GLN A 12 8.05 -19.13 -5.27
N LEU A 13 7.54 -20.26 -4.77
CA LEU A 13 6.83 -21.25 -5.58
C LEU A 13 5.37 -20.83 -5.81
N TYR A 14 4.91 -20.96 -7.05
CA TYR A 14 3.52 -20.79 -7.44
C TYR A 14 3.17 -21.73 -8.59
N ARG A 15 2.08 -22.50 -8.50
CA ARG A 15 1.68 -23.50 -9.51
C ARG A 15 2.86 -24.40 -9.95
N ASP A 16 3.57 -24.95 -8.95
CA ASP A 16 4.73 -25.86 -9.08
C ASP A 16 5.97 -25.29 -9.80
N LYS A 17 6.07 -23.97 -9.94
CA LYS A 17 7.22 -23.28 -10.54
C LYS A 17 7.73 -22.16 -9.65
N SER A 18 9.03 -21.89 -9.72
CA SER A 18 9.65 -20.75 -9.02
C SER A 18 9.51 -19.48 -9.86
N TYR A 19 9.14 -18.38 -9.20
CA TYR A 19 9.06 -17.05 -9.80
C TYR A 19 9.57 -16.00 -8.81
N HIS A 20 10.04 -14.88 -9.35
CA HIS A 20 10.24 -13.66 -8.58
C HIS A 20 8.93 -12.86 -8.52
N PHE A 21 8.55 -12.47 -7.31
CA PHE A 21 7.36 -11.68 -7.00
C PHE A 21 7.75 -10.36 -6.37
N ASP A 22 6.89 -9.37 -6.55
CA ASP A 22 6.84 -8.25 -5.61
C ASP A 22 6.38 -8.80 -4.24
N PRO A 23 7.17 -8.66 -3.14
CA PRO A 23 6.90 -9.39 -1.91
C PRO A 23 5.52 -9.11 -1.30
N ASP A 24 4.97 -7.90 -1.49
CA ASP A 24 3.64 -7.55 -1.01
C ASP A 24 2.50 -8.27 -1.75
N SER A 25 2.74 -8.79 -2.96
CA SER A 25 1.73 -9.44 -3.81
C SER A 25 2.14 -10.86 -4.20
N SER A 26 2.87 -11.53 -3.31
CA SER A 26 3.43 -12.87 -3.46
C SER A 26 2.54 -13.97 -2.83
N PRO A 27 2.76 -15.27 -3.14
CA PRO A 27 2.02 -16.37 -2.51
C PRO A 27 1.98 -16.30 -0.97
N GLU A 28 3.12 -16.05 -0.32
CA GLU A 28 3.23 -15.92 1.15
C GLU A 28 2.44 -14.71 1.68
N ALA A 29 2.47 -13.57 0.99
CA ALA A 29 1.65 -12.42 1.36
C ALA A 29 0.15 -12.73 1.27
N TRP A 30 -0.27 -13.51 0.27
CA TRP A 30 -1.66 -13.93 0.13
C TRP A 30 -2.13 -14.93 1.19
N GLU A 31 -1.23 -15.74 1.78
CA GLU A 31 -1.56 -16.52 2.98
C GLU A 31 -1.93 -15.62 4.15
N TYR A 32 -1.19 -14.52 4.33
CA TYR A 32 -1.53 -13.49 5.31
C TYR A 32 -2.88 -12.84 4.98
N TYR A 33 -3.09 -12.43 3.72
CA TYR A 33 -4.34 -11.75 3.36
C TYR A 33 -5.57 -12.61 3.61
N ARG A 34 -5.58 -13.87 3.14
CA ARG A 34 -6.67 -14.82 3.40
C ARG A 34 -6.96 -15.03 4.88
N LYS A 35 -5.93 -14.92 5.72
CA LYS A 35 -6.07 -15.15 7.16
C LYS A 35 -6.74 -14.00 7.90
N TYR A 36 -6.48 -12.75 7.52
CA TYR A 36 -6.91 -11.59 8.32
C TYR A 36 -7.88 -10.64 7.61
N TYR A 37 -7.96 -10.67 6.28
CA TYR A 37 -8.95 -9.92 5.52
C TYR A 37 -10.19 -10.81 5.34
N THR A 38 -11.14 -10.69 6.26
CA THR A 38 -12.39 -11.47 6.28
C THR A 38 -13.58 -10.62 5.83
N GLU A 39 -14.63 -11.26 5.33
CA GLU A 39 -15.87 -10.59 4.90
C GLU A 39 -16.58 -9.84 6.04
N GLU A 40 -16.49 -10.34 7.28
CA GLU A 40 -17.03 -9.67 8.46
C GLU A 40 -16.38 -8.28 8.67
N ARG A 41 -15.09 -8.20 8.37
CA ARG A 41 -14.29 -7.00 8.54
C ARG A 41 -14.47 -6.04 7.37
N TRP A 42 -14.44 -6.56 6.15
CA TRP A 42 -14.54 -5.77 4.94
C TRP A 42 -15.45 -6.47 3.94
N GLU A 43 -16.73 -6.09 3.96
CA GLU A 43 -17.78 -6.76 3.19
C GLU A 43 -17.51 -6.80 1.68
N LEU A 44 -16.82 -5.78 1.13
CA LEU A 44 -16.37 -5.75 -0.26
C LEU A 44 -15.66 -7.05 -0.69
N LEU A 45 -14.97 -7.73 0.23
CA LEU A 45 -14.23 -8.96 -0.06
C LEU A 45 -15.12 -10.11 -0.56
N LYS A 46 -16.43 -10.10 -0.26
CA LYS A 46 -17.41 -11.06 -0.83
C LYS A 46 -17.41 -11.06 -2.36
N GLN A 47 -17.00 -9.95 -2.95
CA GLN A 47 -17.02 -9.73 -4.39
C GLN A 47 -15.75 -10.25 -5.08
N TYR A 48 -14.74 -10.70 -4.32
CA TYR A 48 -13.44 -11.13 -4.85
C TYR A 48 -13.13 -12.58 -4.48
N ASN A 49 -12.48 -13.29 -5.41
CA ASN A 49 -11.96 -14.62 -5.15
C ASN A 49 -10.52 -14.54 -4.63
N LEU A 50 -10.34 -14.68 -3.30
CA LEU A 50 -9.02 -14.67 -2.65
C LEU A 50 -8.30 -16.04 -2.69
N ASN A 51 -8.99 -17.09 -3.15
CA ASN A 51 -8.47 -18.46 -3.22
C ASN A 51 -7.87 -18.78 -4.58
N GLU A 52 -8.39 -18.18 -5.66
CA GLU A 52 -7.82 -18.27 -7.00
C GLU A 52 -7.14 -16.95 -7.36
N LEU A 53 -5.81 -17.00 -7.41
CA LEU A 53 -4.98 -15.83 -7.69
C LEU A 53 -4.49 -15.85 -9.14
N HIS A 54 -4.31 -14.67 -9.71
CA HIS A 54 -3.93 -14.54 -11.12
C HIS A 54 -2.75 -13.58 -11.28
N PHE A 55 -1.86 -13.92 -12.21
CA PHE A 55 -1.08 -12.89 -12.88
C PHE A 55 -2.05 -12.00 -13.67
N PHE A 56 -1.71 -10.73 -13.86
CA PHE A 56 -2.61 -9.78 -14.53
C PHE A 56 -1.80 -8.75 -15.30
N GLU A 57 -1.01 -9.24 -16.25
CA GLU A 57 -0.04 -8.45 -17.01
C GLU A 57 -0.69 -7.88 -18.27
N TYR A 58 -0.47 -6.59 -18.55
CA TYR A 58 -1.03 -5.97 -19.74
C TYR A 58 -0.36 -6.50 -21.01
N PHE A 59 -1.15 -6.99 -21.96
CA PHE A 59 -0.69 -7.55 -23.21
C PHE A 59 -1.69 -7.27 -24.35
N ASN A 60 -1.25 -6.51 -25.36
CA ASN A 60 -2.00 -6.23 -26.59
C ASN A 60 -3.45 -5.75 -26.38
N GLY A 61 -3.70 -4.86 -25.43
CA GLY A 61 -5.02 -4.27 -25.16
C GLY A 61 -5.86 -5.02 -24.13
N ASP A 62 -5.44 -6.22 -23.75
CA ASP A 62 -6.05 -7.04 -22.70
C ASP A 62 -5.03 -7.33 -21.59
N TYR A 63 -5.43 -8.14 -20.61
CA TYR A 63 -4.56 -8.61 -19.53
C TYR A 63 -4.44 -10.12 -19.59
N VAL A 64 -3.26 -10.67 -19.33
CA VAL A 64 -3.02 -12.13 -19.40
C VAL A 64 -2.63 -12.68 -18.04
N ASP A 65 -3.17 -13.86 -17.69
CA ASP A 65 -2.70 -14.66 -16.55
C ASP A 65 -1.41 -15.41 -16.93
N ALA A 66 -0.34 -14.63 -17.11
CA ALA A 66 1.01 -15.13 -17.36
C ALA A 66 2.06 -14.27 -16.63
N PRO A 67 3.17 -14.88 -16.19
CA PRO A 67 4.24 -14.19 -15.47
C PRO A 67 5.15 -13.42 -16.45
N LEU A 68 4.70 -12.25 -16.92
CA LEU A 68 5.45 -11.44 -17.90
C LEU A 68 6.39 -10.41 -17.26
N SER A 69 6.30 -10.19 -15.94
CA SER A 69 7.13 -9.23 -15.22
C SER A 69 8.36 -9.90 -14.60
N PHE A 70 9.43 -9.12 -14.40
CA PHE A 70 10.57 -9.55 -13.61
C PHE A 70 10.18 -9.73 -12.13
N TYR A 71 9.35 -8.83 -11.60
CA TYR A 71 8.70 -8.99 -10.29
C TYR A 71 7.20 -9.13 -10.53
N ASN A 72 6.72 -10.37 -10.49
CA ASN A 72 5.33 -10.70 -10.74
C ASN A 72 4.44 -10.27 -9.57
N ARG A 73 3.17 -9.97 -9.86
CA ARG A 73 2.19 -9.64 -8.83
C ARG A 73 0.97 -10.53 -9.00
N LEU A 74 0.60 -11.23 -7.93
CA LEU A 74 -0.66 -11.97 -7.87
C LEU A 74 -1.79 -11.04 -7.45
N ASN A 75 -2.92 -11.18 -8.12
CA ASN A 75 -4.12 -10.38 -7.89
C ASN A 75 -5.29 -11.30 -7.55
N ALA A 76 -6.15 -10.87 -6.62
CA ALA A 76 -7.49 -11.43 -6.49
C ALA A 76 -8.42 -10.67 -7.45
N LEU A 77 -9.08 -11.43 -8.32
CA LEU A 77 -10.07 -10.91 -9.25
C LEU A 77 -11.47 -11.03 -8.63
N PRO A 78 -12.48 -10.36 -9.20
CA PRO A 78 -13.87 -10.58 -8.86
C PRO A 78 -14.26 -12.04 -9.06
N ASN A 79 -15.37 -12.44 -8.46
CA ASN A 79 -15.95 -13.77 -8.70
C ASN A 79 -16.18 -13.99 -10.21
N GLU A 80 -16.05 -15.23 -10.69
CA GLU A 80 -15.97 -15.57 -12.13
C GLU A 80 -17.09 -14.95 -12.98
N ASP A 81 -18.30 -14.86 -12.43
CA ASP A 81 -19.48 -14.31 -13.11
C ASP A 81 -19.38 -12.81 -13.43
N GLU A 82 -18.40 -12.12 -12.86
CA GLU A 82 -18.18 -10.67 -13.01
C GLU A 82 -16.95 -10.32 -13.85
N VAL A 83 -16.23 -11.32 -14.38
CA VAL A 83 -15.05 -11.09 -15.23
C VAL A 83 -15.27 -11.56 -16.66
N THR A 84 -14.89 -10.71 -17.62
CA THR A 84 -14.84 -11.11 -19.03
C THR A 84 -13.51 -11.79 -19.30
N VAL A 85 -13.54 -13.11 -19.45
CA VAL A 85 -12.38 -13.95 -19.76
C VAL A 85 -12.51 -14.61 -21.13
N THR A 86 -11.40 -14.69 -21.85
CA THR A 86 -11.26 -15.48 -23.09
C THR A 86 -10.06 -16.39 -22.98
N GLU A 87 -10.14 -17.58 -23.56
CA GLU A 87 -9.02 -18.52 -23.62
C GLU A 87 -8.44 -18.57 -25.03
N ASN A 88 -7.13 -18.44 -25.15
CA ASN A 88 -6.42 -18.54 -26.43
C ASN A 88 -5.03 -19.15 -26.21
N ASN A 89 -4.70 -20.19 -26.97
CA ASN A 89 -3.41 -20.90 -26.90
C ASN A 89 -3.00 -21.32 -25.48
N GLY A 90 -3.97 -21.72 -24.65
CA GLY A 90 -3.73 -22.17 -23.27
C GLY A 90 -3.49 -21.05 -22.26
N TYR A 91 -3.68 -19.77 -22.65
CA TYR A 91 -3.64 -18.63 -21.76
C TYR A 91 -5.04 -18.04 -21.58
N ARG A 92 -5.31 -17.57 -20.35
CA ARG A 92 -6.50 -16.79 -20.02
C ARG A 92 -6.21 -15.31 -20.20
N PHE A 93 -7.07 -14.64 -20.96
CA PHE A 93 -7.05 -13.20 -21.19
C PHE A 93 -8.28 -12.56 -20.56
N TYR A 94 -8.07 -11.41 -19.92
CA TYR A 94 -9.08 -10.67 -19.19
C TYR A 94 -9.20 -9.26 -19.76
N LYS A 95 -10.43 -8.75 -19.81
CA LYS A 95 -10.62 -7.31 -19.95
C LYS A 95 -10.20 -6.59 -18.67
N ALA A 96 -9.93 -5.28 -18.79
CA ALA A 96 -9.68 -4.44 -17.64
C ALA A 96 -10.81 -4.61 -16.61
N THR A 97 -10.46 -5.05 -15.40
CA THR A 97 -11.41 -5.25 -14.31
C THR A 97 -10.81 -4.80 -12.99
N ARG A 98 -11.68 -4.55 -12.02
CA ARG A 98 -11.32 -4.30 -10.64
C ARG A 98 -10.54 -5.50 -10.10
N ARG A 99 -9.56 -5.26 -9.24
CA ARG A 99 -8.74 -6.32 -8.65
C ARG A 99 -8.07 -5.81 -7.37
N LEU A 100 -7.82 -6.72 -6.45
CA LEU A 100 -7.06 -6.46 -5.23
C LEU A 100 -5.65 -7.02 -5.40
N ALA A 101 -4.67 -6.25 -4.95
CA ALA A 101 -3.28 -6.67 -4.82
C ALA A 101 -2.74 -6.18 -3.48
N GLY A 102 -1.62 -6.75 -3.07
CA GLY A 102 -0.89 -6.20 -1.93
C GLY A 102 -0.32 -4.83 -2.23
N GLU A 103 0.03 -4.10 -1.18
CA GLU A 103 0.68 -2.80 -1.24
C GLU A 103 1.59 -2.66 -0.02
N THR A 104 2.80 -2.15 -0.25
CA THR A 104 3.73 -1.82 0.82
C THR A 104 3.36 -0.48 1.45
N ASP A 105 2.95 -0.51 2.72
CA ASP A 105 2.45 0.64 3.48
C ASP A 105 3.54 1.73 3.56
N PHE A 106 4.62 1.48 4.31
CA PHE A 106 5.76 2.39 4.44
C PHE A 106 6.94 1.92 3.58
N ASN A 107 7.25 2.65 2.51
CA ASN A 107 8.33 2.28 1.60
C ASN A 107 9.70 2.80 2.06
N PHE A 108 10.51 1.90 2.62
CA PHE A 108 11.91 2.14 3.01
C PHE A 108 12.90 1.35 2.13
N ASN A 109 12.61 1.22 0.83
CA ASN A 109 13.53 0.62 -0.13
C ASN A 109 14.89 1.36 -0.19
N ASP A 110 15.87 0.76 -0.87
CA ASP A 110 17.24 1.30 -0.93
C ASP A 110 17.32 2.77 -1.40
N ILE A 111 16.43 3.16 -2.32
CA ILE A 111 16.36 4.54 -2.82
C ILE A 111 15.84 5.47 -1.73
N LYS A 112 14.72 5.13 -1.07
CA LYS A 112 14.13 5.97 -0.02
C LYS A 112 15.04 6.03 1.22
N TYR A 113 15.57 4.88 1.63
CA TYR A 113 16.56 4.78 2.70
C TYR A 113 17.75 5.73 2.45
N SER A 114 18.34 5.70 1.26
CA SER A 114 19.48 6.56 0.93
C SER A 114 19.12 8.05 0.98
N ARG A 115 17.90 8.42 0.54
CA ARG A 115 17.41 9.80 0.64
C ARG A 115 17.25 10.25 2.08
N TYR A 116 16.60 9.45 2.93
CA TYR A 116 16.42 9.77 4.35
C TYR A 116 17.75 9.85 5.09
N LYS A 117 18.66 8.92 4.82
CA LYS A 117 20.02 8.92 5.38
C LYS A 117 20.78 10.21 5.04
N LYS A 118 20.64 10.70 3.80
CA LYS A 118 21.22 11.98 3.36
C LYS A 118 20.66 13.17 4.15
N ILE A 119 19.34 13.26 4.32
CA ILE A 119 18.69 14.36 5.07
C ILE A 119 19.16 14.37 6.53
N LEU A 120 19.22 13.21 7.17
CA LEU A 120 19.73 13.07 8.54
C LEU A 120 21.20 13.49 8.66
N PHE A 121 22.03 13.13 7.69
CA PHE A 121 23.44 13.54 7.66
C PHE A 121 23.62 15.05 7.42
N GLU A 122 22.80 15.65 6.57
CA GLU A 122 22.79 17.10 6.35
C GLU A 122 22.46 17.88 7.63
N GLN A 123 21.54 17.36 8.45
CA GLN A 123 21.23 17.93 9.77
C GLN A 123 22.46 17.94 10.69
N TYR A 124 23.21 16.83 10.74
CA TYR A 124 24.47 16.75 11.49
C TYR A 124 25.54 17.72 10.94
N MET A 125 25.70 17.80 9.61
CA MET A 125 26.67 18.71 8.99
C MET A 125 26.39 20.19 9.27
N LYS A 126 25.13 20.54 9.57
CA LYS A 126 24.73 21.89 9.99
C LYS A 126 24.88 22.13 11.50
N ASN A 127 25.42 21.16 12.25
CA ASN A 127 25.52 21.17 13.72
C ASN A 127 24.16 21.31 14.43
N GLU A 128 23.05 20.88 13.80
CA GLU A 128 21.73 20.90 14.41
C GLU A 128 21.50 19.73 15.37
N VAL A 129 22.29 18.65 15.21
CA VAL A 129 22.31 17.47 16.08
C VAL A 129 23.75 17.00 16.29
N ASP A 130 24.00 16.34 17.42
CA ASP A 130 25.31 15.73 17.69
C ASP A 130 25.48 14.36 16.99
N LYS A 131 26.70 13.81 17.12
CA LYS A 131 27.07 12.54 16.50
C LYS A 131 26.29 11.35 17.08
N GLU A 132 25.96 11.38 18.37
CA GLU A 132 25.21 10.31 19.05
C GLU A 132 23.76 10.26 18.54
N THR A 133 23.13 11.42 18.42
CA THR A 133 21.79 11.58 17.85
C THR A 133 21.75 11.11 16.40
N LEU A 134 22.75 11.48 15.58
CA LEU A 134 22.85 10.97 14.21
C LEU A 134 22.95 9.44 14.16
N HIS A 135 23.78 8.85 15.04
CA HIS A 135 23.95 7.40 15.12
C HIS A 135 22.62 6.71 15.45
N ASN A 136 21.92 7.18 16.49
CA ASN A 136 20.61 6.66 16.89
C ASN A 136 19.58 6.78 15.76
N ASN A 137 19.59 7.89 15.01
CA ASN A 137 18.71 8.09 13.87
C ASN A 137 19.00 7.11 12.72
N PHE A 138 20.27 6.79 12.45
CA PHE A 138 20.65 5.77 11.47
C PHE A 138 20.23 4.37 11.89
N GLU A 139 20.39 4.00 13.17
CA GLU A 139 19.91 2.72 13.68
C GLU A 139 18.39 2.58 13.54
N LYS A 140 17.65 3.66 13.83
CA LYS A 140 16.21 3.71 13.65
C LYS A 140 15.81 3.54 12.18
N LEU A 141 16.52 4.21 11.26
CA LEU A 141 16.29 4.08 9.83
C LEU A 141 16.59 2.67 9.32
N GLU A 142 17.62 2.01 9.84
CA GLU A 142 17.94 0.62 9.51
C GLU A 142 16.82 -0.32 9.95
N LYS A 143 16.26 -0.12 11.14
CA LYS A 143 15.09 -0.88 11.60
C LYS A 143 13.87 -0.63 10.71
N CYS A 144 13.65 0.59 10.20
CA CYS A 144 12.59 0.85 9.23
C CYS A 144 12.81 0.10 7.90
N LYS A 145 14.05 0.04 7.42
CA LYS A 145 14.42 -0.73 6.22
C LYS A 145 14.14 -2.23 6.41
N GLN A 146 14.45 -2.78 7.57
CA GLN A 146 14.19 -4.19 7.90
C GLN A 146 12.70 -4.55 7.88
N MET A 147 11.81 -3.57 8.09
CA MET A 147 10.36 -3.76 8.05
C MET A 147 9.77 -3.70 6.64
N TYR A 148 10.53 -3.23 5.64
CA TYR A 148 10.03 -2.91 4.30
C TYR A 148 9.23 -4.07 3.67
N HIS A 149 9.75 -5.29 3.72
CA HIS A 149 9.10 -6.49 3.16
C HIS A 149 8.53 -7.44 4.23
N THR A 150 8.06 -6.89 5.34
CA THR A 150 7.39 -7.70 6.38
C THR A 150 5.89 -7.65 6.22
N VAL A 151 5.21 -8.72 6.65
CA VAL A 151 3.74 -8.81 6.68
C VAL A 151 3.08 -7.61 7.37
N LEU A 152 3.68 -7.09 8.45
CA LEU A 152 3.16 -5.92 9.15
C LEU A 152 3.17 -4.64 8.31
N ASN A 153 3.97 -4.59 7.25
CA ASN A 153 4.08 -3.46 6.35
C ASN A 153 3.29 -3.65 5.05
N PHE A 154 2.45 -4.68 4.96
CA PHE A 154 1.68 -5.01 3.77
C PHE A 154 0.17 -4.92 4.00
N SER A 155 -0.54 -4.30 3.06
CA SER A 155 -2.00 -4.19 3.10
C SER A 155 -2.62 -4.48 1.73
N LEU A 156 -3.88 -4.91 1.71
CA LEU A 156 -4.62 -5.06 0.45
C LEU A 156 -5.17 -3.73 -0.04
N MET A 157 -5.04 -3.46 -1.33
CA MET A 157 -5.59 -2.27 -1.97
C MET A 157 -6.18 -2.61 -3.35
N GLN A 158 -7.21 -1.87 -3.75
CA GLN A 158 -7.69 -1.90 -5.13
C GLN A 158 -6.66 -1.33 -6.11
N VAL A 159 -6.44 -2.03 -7.23
CA VAL A 159 -5.48 -1.60 -8.27
C VAL A 159 -6.13 -0.70 -9.33
N MET A 160 -7.38 -0.99 -9.70
CA MET A 160 -8.11 -0.18 -10.69
C MET A 160 -8.41 1.21 -10.13
N GLY A 161 -7.96 2.26 -10.84
CA GLY A 161 -7.99 3.64 -10.36
C GLY A 161 -6.60 4.19 -9.99
N ASN A 162 -5.56 3.34 -9.95
CA ASN A 162 -4.16 3.74 -9.80
C ASN A 162 -3.87 4.55 -8.51
N MET A 163 -4.47 4.18 -7.37
CA MET A 163 -4.19 4.85 -6.10
C MET A 163 -2.71 4.71 -5.67
N GLN A 164 -2.07 3.61 -6.07
CA GLN A 164 -0.64 3.35 -5.91
C GLN A 164 0.20 4.44 -6.60
N GLY A 165 -0.24 4.92 -7.78
CA GLY A 165 0.39 6.04 -8.48
C GLY A 165 0.28 7.36 -7.72
N ILE A 166 -0.81 7.60 -6.99
CA ILE A 166 -0.93 8.77 -6.11
C ILE A 166 0.01 8.66 -4.91
N LYS A 167 0.01 7.52 -4.23
CA LYS A 167 0.92 7.27 -3.10
C LYS A 167 2.38 7.46 -3.53
N SER A 168 2.75 6.90 -4.69
CA SER A 168 4.08 7.04 -5.27
C SER A 168 4.47 8.50 -5.54
N LYS A 169 3.58 9.31 -6.12
CA LYS A 169 3.80 10.75 -6.36
C LYS A 169 3.94 11.53 -5.05
N GLY A 170 3.00 11.35 -4.12
CA GLY A 170 2.90 12.11 -2.88
C GLY A 170 2.58 13.60 -3.11
N LEU A 171 3.04 14.46 -2.20
CA LEU A 171 2.79 15.90 -2.25
C LEU A 171 3.42 16.58 -3.48
N PHE A 172 2.71 17.54 -4.08
CA PHE A 172 3.23 18.42 -5.12
C PHE A 172 3.77 19.72 -4.50
N ILE A 173 5.10 19.85 -4.42
CA ILE A 173 5.80 20.95 -3.73
C ILE A 173 6.84 21.55 -4.67
N ASN A 174 6.92 22.88 -4.75
CA ASN A 174 7.91 23.57 -5.58
C ASN A 174 7.93 23.08 -7.05
N ARG A 175 6.75 22.92 -7.64
CA ARG A 175 6.54 22.47 -9.03
C ARG A 175 7.00 21.02 -9.33
N LYS A 176 7.18 20.18 -8.31
CA LYS A 176 7.53 18.76 -8.46
C LYS A 176 6.82 17.90 -7.42
N TYR A 177 6.59 16.64 -7.76
CA TYR A 177 6.15 15.63 -6.79
C TYR A 177 7.33 15.15 -5.93
N GLU A 178 7.08 14.79 -4.67
CA GLU A 178 8.11 14.33 -3.74
C GLU A 178 8.70 12.96 -4.13
N TYR A 179 7.88 12.10 -4.74
CA TYR A 179 8.24 10.73 -5.09
C TYR A 179 8.89 9.99 -3.91
N LEU A 180 8.29 10.08 -2.73
CA LEU A 180 8.76 9.42 -1.51
C LEU A 180 7.93 8.19 -1.13
N ASP A 181 6.78 7.98 -1.80
CA ASP A 181 5.93 6.81 -1.59
C ASP A 181 5.50 6.65 -0.12
N ARG A 182 4.96 7.75 0.42
CA ARG A 182 4.69 7.96 1.85
C ARG A 182 3.26 7.55 2.21
N LEU A 183 3.12 6.65 3.20
CA LEU A 183 1.79 6.24 3.67
C LEU A 183 1.01 7.42 4.26
N ASP A 184 1.67 8.24 5.08
CA ASP A 184 1.02 9.34 5.78
C ASP A 184 0.46 10.38 4.80
N THR A 185 1.24 10.75 3.77
CA THR A 185 0.76 11.58 2.66
C THR A 185 -0.45 10.95 1.97
N PHE A 186 -0.40 9.65 1.66
CA PHE A 186 -1.52 8.98 1.01
C PHE A 186 -2.78 8.99 1.88
N VAL A 187 -2.66 8.67 3.18
CA VAL A 187 -3.78 8.71 4.14
C VAL A 187 -4.38 10.11 4.24
N TYR A 188 -3.54 11.15 4.26
CA TYR A 188 -4.00 12.54 4.20
C TYR A 188 -4.79 12.84 2.91
N MET A 189 -4.23 12.51 1.74
CA MET A 189 -4.89 12.74 0.46
C MET A 189 -6.21 11.95 0.36
N PHE A 190 -6.22 10.71 0.83
CA PHE A 190 -7.40 9.86 0.86
C PHE A 190 -8.48 10.45 1.79
N SER A 191 -8.10 10.96 2.96
CA SER A 191 -9.02 11.65 3.87
C SER A 191 -9.66 12.88 3.19
N CYS A 192 -8.89 13.66 2.44
CA CYS A 192 -9.42 14.80 1.68
C CYS A 192 -10.40 14.34 0.58
N CYS A 193 -10.09 13.25 -0.11
CA CYS A 193 -10.94 12.70 -1.17
C CYS A 193 -12.28 12.17 -0.61
N LEU A 194 -12.24 11.40 0.48
CA LEU A 194 -13.44 10.87 1.13
C LEU A 194 -14.39 11.99 1.60
N ASN A 195 -13.84 13.10 2.12
CA ASN A 195 -14.65 14.25 2.55
C ASN A 195 -15.37 14.98 1.40
N LYS A 196 -15.01 14.69 0.14
CA LYS A 196 -15.67 15.24 -1.05
C LYS A 196 -16.70 14.29 -1.67
N ILE A 197 -16.88 13.08 -1.12
CA ILE A 197 -17.90 12.15 -1.62
C ILE A 197 -19.28 12.82 -1.59
N GLY A 198 -20.01 12.71 -2.70
CA GLY A 198 -21.33 13.33 -2.87
C GLY A 198 -21.31 14.81 -3.24
N THR A 199 -20.14 15.45 -3.34
CA THR A 199 -20.00 16.84 -3.79
C THR A 199 -19.54 16.91 -5.26
N SER A 200 -19.71 18.07 -5.90
CA SER A 200 -19.19 18.31 -7.24
C SER A 200 -17.66 18.33 -7.29
N GLU A 201 -17.00 18.67 -6.18
CA GLU A 201 -15.55 18.81 -6.05
C GLU A 201 -14.80 17.46 -6.15
N LEU A 202 -15.49 16.33 -5.98
CA LEU A 202 -14.88 15.01 -6.09
C LEU A 202 -14.24 14.77 -7.46
N ASN A 203 -14.83 15.31 -8.54
CA ASN A 203 -14.33 15.10 -9.89
C ASN A 203 -12.97 15.74 -10.15
N ASP A 204 -12.67 16.80 -9.39
CA ASP A 204 -11.42 17.57 -9.47
C ASP A 204 -10.40 17.09 -8.41
N ASP A 205 -10.71 16.04 -7.65
CA ASP A 205 -9.78 15.50 -6.68
C ASP A 205 -8.64 14.72 -7.37
N SER A 206 -7.41 14.97 -6.93
CA SER A 206 -6.21 14.34 -7.49
C SER A 206 -6.28 12.81 -7.55
N ILE A 207 -6.93 12.15 -6.57
CA ILE A 207 -7.11 10.70 -6.56
C ILE A 207 -8.01 10.25 -7.72
N ILE A 208 -9.08 10.98 -7.98
CA ILE A 208 -9.99 10.69 -9.09
C ILE A 208 -9.32 11.02 -10.43
N GLU A 209 -8.64 12.15 -10.54
CA GLU A 209 -7.95 12.53 -11.79
C GLU A 209 -6.90 11.49 -12.21
N ASN A 210 -6.19 10.91 -11.24
CA ASN A 210 -5.11 9.94 -11.51
C ASN A 210 -5.59 8.61 -12.10
N ALA A 211 -6.88 8.28 -11.98
CA ALA A 211 -7.48 7.12 -12.63
C ALA A 211 -7.54 7.25 -14.18
N MET A 212 -7.39 8.48 -14.71
CA MET A 212 -7.39 8.86 -16.12
C MET A 212 -8.68 8.51 -16.89
N ALA A 213 -8.91 7.23 -17.19
CA ALA A 213 -10.06 6.77 -17.96
C ALA A 213 -11.37 6.90 -17.16
N VAL A 214 -12.49 7.19 -17.84
CA VAL A 214 -13.80 7.42 -17.21
C VAL A 214 -14.27 6.16 -16.49
N GLU A 215 -14.06 5.00 -17.08
CA GLU A 215 -14.41 3.70 -16.51
C GLU A 215 -13.62 3.45 -15.22
N ASN A 216 -12.32 3.72 -15.22
CA ASN A 216 -11.48 3.62 -14.01
C ASN A 216 -11.93 4.59 -12.92
N LYS A 217 -12.31 5.82 -13.29
CA LYS A 217 -12.85 6.81 -12.33
C LYS A 217 -14.15 6.33 -11.71
N ASN A 218 -15.03 5.72 -12.49
CA ASN A 218 -16.31 5.21 -11.99
C ASN A 218 -16.10 4.04 -11.02
N GLU A 219 -15.22 3.10 -11.34
CA GLU A 219 -14.88 1.99 -10.44
C GLU A 219 -14.18 2.46 -9.17
N LEU A 220 -13.29 3.46 -9.28
CA LEU A 220 -12.67 4.08 -8.11
C LEU A 220 -13.72 4.75 -7.21
N LYS A 221 -14.69 5.48 -7.78
CA LYS A 221 -15.77 6.09 -6.98
C LYS A 221 -16.63 5.05 -6.27
N LYS A 222 -16.93 3.92 -6.90
CA LYS A 222 -17.63 2.80 -6.24
C LYS A 222 -16.83 2.31 -5.03
N TYR A 223 -15.53 2.06 -5.21
CA TYR A 223 -14.64 1.68 -4.13
C TYR A 223 -14.59 2.70 -2.99
N LEU A 224 -14.52 3.99 -3.30
CA LEU A 224 -14.51 5.05 -2.29
C LEU A 224 -15.80 5.07 -1.45
N ASN A 225 -16.95 4.74 -2.04
CA ASN A 225 -18.23 4.66 -1.33
C ASN A 225 -18.31 3.48 -0.34
N GLU A 226 -17.36 2.55 -0.35
CA GLU A 226 -17.25 1.46 0.64
C GLU A 226 -16.76 1.95 2.01
N PHE A 227 -16.34 3.22 2.10
CA PHE A 227 -15.77 3.82 3.30
C PHE A 227 -16.56 5.04 3.74
N SER A 228 -16.98 5.05 5.01
CA SER A 228 -17.72 6.21 5.56
C SER A 228 -16.82 7.42 5.80
N ASN A 229 -15.55 7.19 6.12
CA ASN A 229 -14.52 8.20 6.38
C ASN A 229 -13.13 7.54 6.44
N ILE A 230 -12.09 8.33 6.71
CA ILE A 230 -10.71 7.83 6.79
C ILE A 230 -10.48 6.82 7.92
N TYR A 231 -11.20 6.94 9.04
CA TYR A 231 -11.09 6.01 10.15
C TYR A 231 -11.62 4.63 9.77
N ASP A 232 -12.74 4.58 9.05
CA ASP A 232 -13.29 3.32 8.52
C ASP A 232 -12.34 2.67 7.51
N TYR A 233 -11.71 3.46 6.64
CA TYR A 233 -10.67 2.97 5.72
C TYR A 233 -9.47 2.40 6.48
N CYS A 234 -8.88 3.16 7.40
CA CYS A 234 -7.76 2.72 8.23
C CYS A 234 -8.12 1.48 9.07
N LYS A 235 -9.36 1.43 9.59
CA LYS A 235 -9.88 0.30 10.32
C LYS A 235 -9.97 -0.92 9.44
N LYS A 236 -10.54 -0.86 8.23
CA LYS A 236 -10.76 -2.00 7.32
C LYS A 236 -9.48 -2.47 6.62
N VAL A 237 -8.70 -1.52 6.10
CA VAL A 237 -7.53 -1.80 5.26
C VAL A 237 -6.25 -1.96 6.07
N TYR A 238 -6.02 -1.12 7.08
CA TYR A 238 -4.74 -1.08 7.83
C TYR A 238 -4.78 -1.74 9.21
N PHE A 239 -5.94 -2.19 9.67
CA PHE A 239 -6.10 -2.76 11.03
C PHE A 239 -5.80 -1.73 12.14
N ILE A 240 -6.09 -0.45 11.88
CA ILE A 240 -5.88 0.65 12.81
C ILE A 240 -7.23 1.21 13.24
N GLU A 241 -7.64 0.92 14.48
CA GLU A 241 -8.89 1.43 15.08
C GLU A 241 -8.69 2.68 15.95
N ASP A 242 -7.43 3.06 16.19
CA ASP A 242 -7.07 4.23 17.00
C ASP A 242 -7.22 5.51 16.18
N GLU A 243 -8.35 6.20 16.34
CA GLU A 243 -8.66 7.44 15.61
C GLU A 243 -7.70 8.59 15.95
N GLU A 244 -7.19 8.68 17.19
CA GLU A 244 -6.19 9.69 17.55
C GLU A 244 -4.90 9.47 16.75
N PHE A 245 -4.46 8.22 16.65
CA PHE A 245 -3.32 7.88 15.82
C PHE A 245 -3.57 8.15 14.33
N VAL A 246 -4.77 7.85 13.81
CA VAL A 246 -5.13 8.20 12.42
C VAL A 246 -5.06 9.70 12.19
N ASN A 247 -5.52 10.52 13.15
CA ASN A 247 -5.39 11.97 13.08
C ASN A 247 -3.92 12.42 13.01
N GLU A 248 -3.04 11.81 13.81
CA GLU A 248 -1.60 12.09 13.73
C GLU A 248 -1.00 11.73 12.37
N VAL A 249 -1.39 10.59 11.78
CA VAL A 249 -0.97 10.19 10.42
C VAL A 249 -1.43 11.23 9.39
N VAL A 250 -2.69 11.67 9.46
CA VAL A 250 -3.23 12.70 8.57
C VAL A 250 -2.50 14.04 8.74
N VAL A 251 -2.18 14.45 9.97
CA VAL A 251 -1.44 15.68 10.24
C VAL A 251 0.00 15.61 9.72
N SER A 252 0.67 14.47 9.88
CA SER A 252 2.01 14.23 9.32
C SER A 252 2.00 14.32 7.80
N GLY A 253 1.02 13.67 7.15
CA GLY A 253 0.91 13.61 5.69
C GLY A 253 0.66 14.94 4.97
N LYS A 254 0.24 15.97 5.70
CA LYS A 254 0.07 17.34 5.15
C LYS A 254 1.40 18.00 4.82
N ASN A 255 2.47 17.59 5.51
CA ASN A 255 3.72 18.32 5.51
C ASN A 255 4.79 17.59 4.68
N PRO A 256 5.64 18.33 3.95
CA PRO A 256 6.78 17.76 3.25
C PRO A 256 7.83 17.24 4.24
N ILE A 257 8.64 16.25 3.83
CA ILE A 257 9.88 15.91 4.55
C ILE A 257 11.03 16.75 3.96
N THR A 258 11.48 17.75 4.70
CA THR A 258 12.54 18.70 4.33
C THR A 258 13.70 18.76 5.32
N SER A 259 13.53 18.15 6.51
CA SER A 259 14.49 18.18 7.61
C SER A 259 14.68 16.81 8.25
N GLY A 260 15.78 16.64 8.98
CA GLY A 260 16.06 15.39 9.71
C GLY A 260 15.02 15.11 10.81
N ARG A 261 14.46 16.15 11.44
CA ARG A 261 13.36 15.99 12.40
C ARG A 261 12.14 15.32 11.77
N GLU A 262 11.71 15.79 10.59
CA GLU A 262 10.54 15.22 9.89
C GLU A 262 10.80 13.77 9.46
N VAL A 263 12.05 13.42 9.09
CA VAL A 263 12.43 12.02 8.85
C VAL A 263 12.27 11.18 10.12
N VAL A 264 12.74 11.68 11.27
CA VAL A 264 12.64 10.96 12.55
C VAL A 264 11.19 10.78 12.99
N ASP A 265 10.36 11.80 12.79
CA ASP A 265 8.92 11.76 13.07
C ASP A 265 8.21 10.75 12.17
N TYR A 266 8.51 10.72 10.87
CA TYR A 266 7.98 9.71 9.94
C TYR A 266 8.40 8.28 10.33
N MET A 267 9.66 8.07 10.74
CA MET A 267 10.11 6.78 11.27
C MET A 267 9.37 6.39 12.57
N SER A 268 9.13 7.34 13.48
CA SER A 268 8.34 7.10 14.70
C SER A 268 6.92 6.65 14.37
N LEU A 269 6.30 7.31 13.39
CA LEU A 269 4.96 7.02 12.91
C LEU A 269 4.88 5.59 12.35
N ALA A 270 5.87 5.18 11.53
CA ALA A 270 5.96 3.84 10.99
C ALA A 270 6.01 2.75 12.08
N PHE A 271 6.87 2.91 13.10
CA PHE A 271 6.94 1.95 14.21
C PHE A 271 5.63 1.84 14.98
N ARG A 272 4.97 2.97 15.25
CA ARG A 272 3.67 2.97 15.94
C ARG A 272 2.59 2.32 15.10
N PHE A 273 2.58 2.55 13.79
CA PHE A 273 1.67 1.87 12.87
C PHE A 273 1.84 0.35 12.92
N TRP A 274 3.07 -0.15 12.73
CA TRP A 274 3.33 -1.59 12.74
C TRP A 274 3.00 -2.24 14.09
N ASN A 275 3.26 -1.57 15.20
CA ASN A 275 2.90 -2.06 16.53
C ASN A 275 1.40 -2.13 16.73
N LYS A 276 0.64 -1.10 16.34
CA LYS A 276 -0.84 -1.10 16.43
C LYS A 276 -1.46 -2.20 15.56
N LYS A 277 -0.99 -2.33 14.33
CA LYS A 277 -1.42 -3.41 13.41
C LYS A 277 -1.12 -4.79 14.02
N LYS A 278 0.08 -4.98 14.57
CA LYS A 278 0.44 -6.23 15.27
C LYS A 278 -0.47 -6.52 16.45
N GLU A 279 -0.70 -5.54 17.33
CA GLU A 279 -1.56 -5.69 18.51
C GLU A 279 -2.97 -6.12 18.11
N TYR A 280 -3.52 -5.54 17.03
CA TYR A 280 -4.80 -5.96 16.47
C TYR A 280 -4.77 -7.42 16.01
N LEU A 281 -3.79 -7.77 15.17
CA LEU A 281 -3.66 -9.12 14.58
C LEU A 281 -3.35 -10.22 15.62
N GLU A 282 -2.76 -9.86 16.76
CA GLU A 282 -2.50 -10.80 17.86
C GLU A 282 -3.72 -10.98 18.77
N LYS A 283 -4.57 -9.95 18.91
CA LYS A 283 -5.86 -10.06 19.61
C LYS A 283 -6.86 -10.92 18.84
N SER A 284 -6.93 -10.77 17.51
CA SER A 284 -7.86 -11.53 16.67
C SER A 284 -7.56 -13.03 16.60
N LYS A 285 -6.36 -13.48 17.00
CA LYS A 285 -6.01 -14.91 17.14
C LYS A 285 -6.50 -15.56 18.43
N LYS A 286 -6.97 -14.79 19.40
CA LYS A 286 -7.39 -15.28 20.72
C LYS A 286 -8.89 -15.56 20.82
N ILE A 287 -9.60 -15.46 19.70
CA ILE A 287 -11.01 -15.80 19.51
C ILE A 287 -11.04 -17.03 18.60
#